data_AF-A0A821J1Z9-F1
#
_entry.id   AF-A0A821J1Z9-F1
#
_cell.length_a   1.000
_cell.length_b   1.000
_cell.length_c   1.000
_cell.angle_alpha   90.00
_cell.angle_beta   90.00
_cell.angle_gamma   90.00
#
_symmetry.space_group_name_H-M   'P 1'
#
loop_
_entity.id
_entity.type
_entity.pdbx_description
1 polymer ?
#
loop_
_entity_poly.entity_id
_entity_poly.type
_entity_poly.pdbx_seq_one_letter_code
_entity_poly.pdbx_strand_id
1 'polypeptide(L)'
;KMELLEIVRAKQTSDDTVRSVVSVGIKQGKVVIVVNDGPGFYTTRLLMFAGAEVFHLLQEGVSPKDIDKATKKFGFPVGSATLFDEVGIDVAAHIARDMQAVFGQRLADQSMPQLFEELVRNNLHGRKSGQGLYIYQAGVKGGDREINPKFTEIIKNYSKEAKEK
;
A
#
# COMPACT_ATOMS: atom_id res chain seq x y z
N LYS A 1 12.32 1.34 -13.79
CA LYS A 1 12.10 2.81 -13.70
C LYS A 1 10.61 3.05 -13.89
N MET A 2 9.95 3.84 -13.03
CA MET A 2 8.52 4.09 -13.13
C MET A 2 8.22 5.04 -14.30
N GLU A 3 7.37 4.62 -15.24
CA GLU A 3 7.05 5.39 -16.46
C GLU A 3 5.85 6.32 -16.28
N LEU A 4 4.92 5.94 -15.41
CA LEU A 4 3.70 6.70 -15.14
C LEU A 4 4.00 8.01 -14.40
N LEU A 5 3.31 9.08 -14.80
CA LEU A 5 3.18 10.34 -14.10
C LEU A 5 1.70 10.68 -13.95
N GLU A 6 1.22 10.70 -12.71
CA GLU A 6 -0.14 11.13 -12.38
C GLU A 6 -0.15 12.64 -12.11
N ILE A 7 -0.90 13.39 -12.93
CA ILE A 7 -1.14 14.83 -12.74
C ILE A 7 -2.50 15.01 -12.10
N VAL A 8 -2.51 15.63 -10.93
CA VAL A 8 -3.72 15.87 -10.14
C VAL A 8 -4.25 17.27 -10.41
N ARG A 9 -5.51 17.34 -10.84
CA ARG A 9 -6.23 18.58 -11.13
C ARG A 9 -7.17 18.94 -9.97
N ALA A 10 -6.86 20.01 -9.24
CA ALA A 10 -7.78 20.59 -8.27
C ALA A 10 -8.88 21.40 -8.99
N LYS A 11 -9.99 21.68 -8.29
CA LYS A 11 -11.16 22.38 -8.88
C LYS A 11 -10.79 23.76 -9.45
N GLN A 12 -9.87 24.46 -8.81
CA GLN A 12 -9.38 25.79 -9.19
C GLN A 12 -8.27 25.76 -10.25
N THR A 13 -7.76 24.59 -10.62
CA THR A 13 -6.65 24.48 -11.58
C THR A 13 -7.16 24.69 -13.01
N SER A 14 -6.59 25.68 -13.71
CA SER A 14 -6.93 26.01 -15.09
C SER A 14 -6.47 24.94 -16.08
N ASP A 15 -7.17 24.86 -17.22
CA ASP A 15 -6.77 23.96 -18.32
C ASP A 15 -5.36 24.26 -18.82
N ASP A 16 -4.98 25.53 -18.91
CA ASP A 16 -3.65 25.93 -19.38
C ASP A 16 -2.53 25.47 -18.44
N THR A 17 -2.80 25.48 -17.13
CA THR A 17 -1.87 24.92 -16.12
C THR A 17 -1.71 23.42 -16.33
N VAL A 18 -2.81 22.69 -16.47
CA VAL A 18 -2.79 21.24 -16.71
C VAL A 18 -2.03 20.91 -18.00
N ARG A 19 -2.32 21.60 -19.11
CA ARG A 19 -1.64 21.41 -20.40
C ARG A 19 -0.13 21.65 -20.29
N SER A 20 0.27 22.68 -19.55
CA SER A 20 1.68 23.01 -19.34
C SER A 20 2.41 21.90 -18.59
N VAL A 21 1.83 21.39 -17.49
CA VAL A 21 2.44 20.30 -16.70
C VAL A 21 2.43 18.98 -17.48
N VAL A 22 1.38 18.69 -18.26
CA VAL A 22 1.34 17.53 -19.18
C VAL A 22 2.49 17.62 -20.19
N SER A 23 2.71 18.79 -20.80
CA SER A 23 3.80 19.00 -21.74
C SER A 23 5.17 18.73 -21.09
N VAL A 24 5.38 19.17 -19.85
CA VAL A 24 6.60 18.87 -19.08
C VAL A 24 6.76 17.36 -18.86
N GLY A 25 5.71 16.66 -18.44
CA GLY A 25 5.74 15.21 -18.24
C GLY A 25 6.10 14.44 -19.51
N ILE A 26 5.50 14.81 -20.64
CA ILE A 26 5.79 14.20 -21.95
C ILE A 26 7.24 14.48 -22.36
N LYS A 27 7.74 15.71 -22.18
CA LYS A 27 9.15 16.06 -22.47
C LYS A 27 10.14 15.27 -21.61
N GLN A 28 9.75 14.84 -20.42
CA GLN A 28 10.54 13.95 -19.56
C GLN A 28 10.47 12.48 -19.98
N GLY A 29 9.73 12.15 -21.04
CA GLY A 29 9.52 10.78 -21.52
C GLY A 29 8.59 9.96 -20.61
N LYS A 30 7.64 10.61 -19.92
CA LYS A 30 6.67 9.94 -19.05
C LYS A 30 5.38 9.61 -19.80
N VAL A 31 4.72 8.55 -19.35
CA VAL A 31 3.31 8.27 -19.70
C VAL A 31 2.45 9.03 -18.71
N VAL A 32 1.69 10.01 -19.19
CA VAL A 32 0.96 10.95 -18.34
C VAL A 32 -0.53 10.59 -18.28
N ILE A 33 -1.09 10.58 -17.08
CA ILE A 33 -2.53 10.57 -16.84
C ILE A 33 -2.94 11.84 -16.09
N VAL A 34 -4.14 12.36 -16.37
CA VAL A 34 -4.72 13.47 -15.62
C VAL A 34 -5.92 12.97 -14.85
N VAL A 35 -5.95 13.23 -13.55
CA VAL A 35 -7.02 12.82 -12.64
C VAL A 35 -7.52 14.03 -11.87
N ASN A 36 -8.77 13.98 -11.43
CA ASN A 36 -9.29 15.01 -10.53
C ASN A 36 -8.76 14.77 -9.10
N ASP A 37 -8.55 15.85 -8.39
CA ASP A 37 -8.15 15.83 -6.98
C ASP A 37 -9.18 15.11 -6.10
N GLY A 38 -8.66 14.44 -5.10
CA GLY A 38 -9.42 13.76 -4.07
C GLY A 38 -8.53 12.85 -3.24
N PRO A 39 -9.03 12.34 -2.11
CA PRO A 39 -8.24 11.55 -1.18
C PRO A 39 -7.56 10.36 -1.88
N GLY A 40 -6.24 10.25 -1.78
CA GLY A 40 -5.45 9.20 -2.46
C GLY A 40 -5.40 9.28 -4.00
N PHE A 41 -5.86 10.38 -4.61
CA PHE A 41 -5.91 10.56 -6.07
C PHE A 41 -6.55 9.35 -6.77
N TYR A 42 -5.96 8.84 -7.85
CA TYR A 42 -6.38 7.62 -8.51
C TYR A 42 -5.53 6.42 -8.10
N THR A 43 -4.21 6.49 -8.29
CA THR A 43 -3.33 5.32 -8.13
C THR A 43 -3.25 4.86 -6.67
N THR A 44 -2.95 5.79 -5.76
CA THR A 44 -2.84 5.51 -4.32
C THR A 44 -4.17 5.05 -3.75
N ARG A 45 -5.30 5.61 -4.18
CA ARG A 45 -6.64 5.19 -3.75
C ARG A 45 -6.87 3.72 -4.08
N LEU A 46 -6.65 3.31 -5.33
CA LEU A 46 -6.81 1.90 -5.73
C LEU A 46 -5.87 0.98 -4.95
N LEU A 47 -4.62 1.40 -4.74
CA LEU A 47 -3.66 0.64 -3.95
C LEU A 47 -4.14 0.43 -2.50
N MET A 48 -4.75 1.45 -1.88
CA MET A 48 -5.26 1.34 -0.51
C MET A 48 -6.49 0.43 -0.39
N PHE A 49 -7.39 0.42 -1.39
CA PHE A 49 -8.50 -0.52 -1.40
C PHE A 49 -8.02 -1.98 -1.55
N ALA A 50 -7.08 -2.23 -2.46
CA ALA A 50 -6.45 -3.54 -2.57
C ALA A 50 -5.66 -3.90 -1.30
N GLY A 51 -5.02 -2.91 -0.67
CA GLY A 51 -4.34 -3.05 0.61
C GLY A 51 -5.25 -3.46 1.74
N ALA A 52 -6.43 -2.84 1.85
CA ALA A 52 -7.40 -3.19 2.87
C ALA A 52 -7.79 -4.68 2.80
N GLU A 53 -7.94 -5.24 1.60
CA GLU A 53 -8.18 -6.68 1.41
C GLU A 53 -6.96 -7.53 1.80
N VAL A 54 -5.75 -7.09 1.44
CA VAL A 54 -4.51 -7.79 1.84
C VAL A 54 -4.40 -7.86 3.36
N PHE A 55 -4.60 -6.75 4.07
CA PHE A 55 -4.53 -6.73 5.52
C PHE A 55 -5.70 -7.45 6.18
N HIS A 56 -6.88 -7.46 5.56
CA HIS A 56 -7.98 -8.32 5.99
C HIS A 56 -7.59 -9.80 5.97
N LEU A 57 -6.99 -10.29 4.88
CA LEU A 57 -6.52 -11.67 4.77
C LEU A 57 -5.41 -11.99 5.78
N LEU A 58 -4.52 -11.04 6.06
CA LEU A 58 -3.50 -11.20 7.10
C LEU A 58 -4.13 -11.36 8.50
N GLN A 59 -5.21 -10.62 8.77
CA GLN A 59 -5.97 -10.74 10.03
C GLN A 59 -6.76 -12.06 10.12
N GLU A 60 -7.16 -12.64 8.99
CA GLU A 60 -7.75 -13.99 8.92
C GLU A 60 -6.68 -15.10 9.05
N GLY A 61 -5.40 -14.75 9.18
CA GLY A 61 -4.30 -15.68 9.42
C GLY A 61 -3.58 -16.17 8.17
N VAL A 62 -3.89 -15.64 6.98
CA VAL A 62 -3.12 -15.94 5.76
C VAL A 62 -1.72 -15.37 5.91
N SER A 63 -0.68 -16.14 5.60
CA SER A 63 0.69 -15.66 5.76
C SER A 63 1.06 -14.61 4.68
N PRO A 64 1.94 -13.63 4.99
CA PRO A 64 2.47 -12.70 3.98
C PRO A 64 3.05 -13.42 2.76
N LYS A 65 3.71 -14.57 2.98
CA LYS A 65 4.32 -15.39 1.91
C LYS A 65 3.28 -15.99 0.97
N ASP A 66 2.15 -16.45 1.51
CA ASP A 66 1.08 -17.02 0.70
C ASP A 66 0.37 -15.95 -0.14
N ILE A 67 0.14 -14.76 0.43
CA ILE A 67 -0.40 -13.61 -0.30
C ILE A 67 0.54 -13.20 -1.43
N ASP A 68 1.84 -13.06 -1.13
CA ASP A 68 2.84 -12.71 -2.14
C ASP A 68 2.91 -13.75 -3.25
N LYS A 69 2.84 -15.05 -2.91
CA LYS A 69 2.84 -16.14 -3.88
C LYS A 69 1.59 -16.10 -4.76
N ALA A 70 0.42 -15.92 -4.17
CA ALA A 70 -0.85 -15.87 -4.90
C ALA A 70 -0.91 -14.68 -5.85
N THR A 71 -0.52 -13.48 -5.38
CA THR A 71 -0.55 -12.24 -6.17
C THR A 71 0.48 -12.26 -7.30
N LYS A 72 1.69 -12.78 -7.05
CA LYS A 72 2.67 -13.00 -8.13
C LYS A 72 2.21 -14.04 -9.15
N LYS A 73 1.57 -15.13 -8.71
CA LYS A 73 0.98 -16.13 -9.62
C LYS A 73 -0.13 -15.53 -10.49
N PHE A 74 -0.90 -14.59 -9.95
CA PHE A 74 -1.91 -13.86 -10.71
C PHE A 74 -1.31 -12.93 -11.78
N GLY A 75 -0.08 -12.46 -11.58
CA GLY A 75 0.65 -11.64 -12.55
C GLY A 75 1.17 -10.31 -11.99
N PHE A 76 1.01 -10.04 -10.69
CA PHE A 76 1.61 -8.85 -10.09
C PHE A 76 3.16 -8.95 -10.11
N PRO A 77 3.88 -7.88 -10.47
CA PRO A 77 5.34 -7.89 -10.54
C PRO A 77 6.00 -7.97 -9.15
N VAL A 78 5.28 -7.49 -8.13
CA VAL A 78 5.69 -7.51 -6.72
C VAL A 78 4.55 -8.12 -5.93
N GLY A 79 4.87 -8.98 -4.96
CA GLY A 79 3.85 -9.55 -4.08
C GLY A 79 3.21 -8.45 -3.23
N SER A 80 1.90 -8.53 -3.00
CA SER A 80 1.18 -7.43 -2.36
C SER A 80 1.60 -7.15 -0.91
N ALA A 81 1.99 -8.16 -0.12
CA ALA A 81 2.51 -7.93 1.23
C ALA A 81 3.91 -7.30 1.17
N THR A 82 4.77 -7.78 0.27
CA THR A 82 6.08 -7.14 0.00
C THR A 82 5.91 -5.68 -0.43
N LEU A 83 4.91 -5.38 -1.26
CA LEU A 83 4.68 -4.03 -1.79
C LEU A 83 4.47 -3.00 -0.67
N PHE A 84 3.72 -3.35 0.39
CA PHE A 84 3.50 -2.44 1.52
C PHE A 84 4.77 -2.15 2.33
N ASP A 85 5.67 -3.14 2.46
CA ASP A 85 6.98 -2.90 3.05
C ASP A 85 7.87 -2.03 2.14
N GLU A 86 7.75 -2.12 0.82
CA GLU A 86 8.53 -1.29 -0.12
C GLU A 86 8.02 0.15 -0.17
N VAL A 87 6.71 0.37 -0.12
CA VAL A 87 6.10 1.71 0.00
C VAL A 87 6.45 2.35 1.33
N GLY A 88 6.39 1.56 2.40
CA GLY A 88 6.58 2.01 3.77
C GLY A 88 5.26 2.06 4.54
N ILE A 89 5.22 1.38 5.69
CA ILE A 89 4.01 1.22 6.50
C ILE A 89 3.57 2.56 7.12
N ASP A 90 4.49 3.46 7.40
CA ASP A 90 4.20 4.80 7.92
C ASP A 90 3.52 5.71 6.89
N VAL A 91 3.92 5.61 5.62
CA VAL A 91 3.25 6.29 4.51
C VAL A 91 1.83 5.72 4.35
N ALA A 92 1.70 4.40 4.39
CA ALA A 92 0.41 3.73 4.34
C ALA A 92 -0.49 4.13 5.53
N ALA A 93 0.05 4.26 6.74
CA ALA A 93 -0.67 4.70 7.94
C ALA A 93 -1.26 6.10 7.76
N HIS A 94 -0.48 7.03 7.19
CA HIS A 94 -0.96 8.38 6.95
C HIS A 94 -2.14 8.38 5.98
N ILE A 95 -2.02 7.66 4.87
CA ILE A 95 -3.07 7.60 3.84
C ILE A 95 -4.31 6.84 4.37
N ALA A 96 -4.11 5.78 5.17
CA ALA A 96 -5.19 4.98 5.74
C ALA A 96 -6.15 5.81 6.59
N ARG A 97 -5.65 6.76 7.39
CA ARG A 97 -6.50 7.69 8.15
C ARG A 97 -7.37 8.56 7.25
N ASP A 98 -6.78 9.16 6.22
CA ASP A 98 -7.51 10.02 5.28
C ASP A 98 -8.55 9.22 4.48
N MET A 99 -8.21 7.97 4.11
CA MET A 99 -9.12 7.03 3.46
C MET A 99 -10.28 6.62 4.36
N GLN A 100 -10.03 6.35 5.64
CA GLN A 100 -11.08 5.95 6.57
C GLN A 100 -12.10 7.08 6.78
N ALA A 101 -11.63 8.32 6.92
CA ALA A 101 -12.51 9.48 7.11
C ALA A 101 -13.48 9.69 5.94
N VAL A 102 -13.09 9.30 4.73
CA VAL A 102 -13.86 9.59 3.49
C VAL A 102 -14.60 8.35 2.97
N PHE A 103 -14.00 7.18 3.10
CA PHE A 103 -14.45 5.92 2.48
C PHE A 103 -14.64 4.78 3.47
N GLY A 104 -14.58 5.02 4.79
CA GLY A 104 -14.49 3.97 5.81
C GLY A 104 -15.49 2.82 5.69
N GLN A 105 -16.75 3.11 5.34
CA GLN A 105 -17.79 2.07 5.14
C GLN A 105 -17.50 1.10 3.99
N ARG A 106 -16.68 1.52 3.01
CA ARG A 106 -16.35 0.74 1.82
C ARG A 106 -15.02 0.00 1.94
N LEU A 107 -14.23 0.27 2.97
CA LEU A 107 -12.97 -0.44 3.20
C LEU A 107 -13.27 -1.83 3.78
N ALA A 108 -12.64 -2.85 3.21
CA ALA A 108 -12.74 -4.23 3.68
C ALA A 108 -12.21 -4.42 5.11
N ASP A 109 -11.25 -3.57 5.50
CA ASP A 109 -10.73 -3.51 6.85
C ASP A 109 -10.78 -2.09 7.42
N GLN A 110 -11.68 -1.92 8.40
CA GLN A 110 -11.81 -0.66 9.15
C GLN A 110 -10.77 -0.52 10.26
N SER A 111 -10.08 -1.60 10.65
CA SER A 111 -9.01 -1.58 11.65
C SER A 111 -7.62 -1.28 11.05
N MET A 112 -7.54 -1.18 9.72
CA MET A 112 -6.29 -0.95 8.98
C MET A 112 -5.51 0.28 9.49
N PRO A 113 -6.14 1.45 9.76
CA PRO A 113 -5.41 2.61 10.30
C PRO A 113 -4.77 2.32 11.67
N GLN A 114 -5.49 1.67 12.58
CA GLN A 114 -5.02 1.34 13.92
C GLN A 114 -3.88 0.31 13.86
N LEU A 115 -4.03 -0.72 13.02
CA LEU A 115 -2.99 -1.72 12.77
C LEU A 115 -1.72 -1.04 12.24
N PHE A 116 -1.82 -0.19 11.23
CA PHE A 116 -0.64 0.49 10.68
C PHE A 116 0.03 1.40 11.70
N GLU A 117 -0.74 2.13 12.50
CA GLU A 117 -0.19 2.94 13.60
C GLU A 117 0.54 2.09 14.64
N GLU A 118 0.04 0.90 14.97
CA GLU A 118 0.72 -0.01 15.89
C GLU A 118 2.02 -0.57 15.30
N LEU A 119 2.03 -0.93 14.03
CA LEU A 119 3.25 -1.35 13.33
C LEU A 119 4.30 -0.22 13.33
N VAL A 120 3.88 1.01 13.03
CA VAL A 120 4.75 2.19 13.01
C VAL A 120 5.33 2.50 14.39
N ARG A 121 4.49 2.47 15.45
CA ARG A 121 4.93 2.63 16.85
C ARG A 121 5.96 1.59 17.26
N ASN A 122 5.93 0.42 16.63
CA ASN A 122 6.84 -0.69 16.86
C ASN A 122 8.08 -0.70 15.95
N ASN A 123 8.35 0.39 15.21
CA ASN A 123 9.46 0.53 14.26
C ASN A 123 9.40 -0.45 13.06
N LEU A 124 8.21 -0.94 12.75
CA LEU A 124 7.95 -1.78 11.57
C LEU A 124 7.52 -0.88 10.43
N HIS A 125 8.49 -0.24 9.76
CA HIS A 125 8.23 0.71 8.66
C HIS A 125 8.44 0.08 7.28
N GLY A 126 8.80 -1.20 7.22
CA GLY A 126 9.08 -1.91 5.99
C GLY A 126 10.56 -1.88 5.63
N ARG A 127 10.85 -1.92 4.33
CA ARG A 127 12.20 -2.08 3.78
C ARG A 127 13.14 -0.97 4.22
N LYS A 128 12.63 0.26 4.37
CA LYS A 128 13.45 1.43 4.73
C LYS A 128 14.02 1.39 6.16
N SER A 129 13.34 0.70 7.09
CA SER A 129 13.82 0.51 8.47
C SER A 129 14.48 -0.86 8.68
N GLY A 130 14.64 -1.64 7.61
CA GLY A 130 15.15 -3.02 7.68
C GLY A 130 14.12 -4.03 8.19
N GLN A 131 12.90 -3.61 8.53
CA GLN A 131 11.87 -4.49 9.09
C GLN A 131 10.46 -3.94 8.92
N GLY A 132 9.53 -4.80 8.53
CA GLY A 132 8.10 -4.55 8.44
C GLY A 132 7.34 -5.86 8.65
N LEU A 133 6.53 -6.25 7.67
CA LEU A 133 5.95 -7.60 7.60
C LEU A 133 7.05 -8.67 7.49
N TYR A 134 8.13 -8.32 6.78
CA TYR A 134 9.34 -9.13 6.64
C TYR A 134 10.55 -8.52 7.36
N ILE A 135 11.57 -9.32 7.61
CA ILE A 135 12.90 -8.87 8.00
C ILE A 135 13.73 -8.65 6.72
N TYR A 136 14.37 -7.48 6.61
CA TYR A 136 15.22 -7.11 5.47
C TYR A 136 16.69 -7.10 5.90
N GLN A 137 17.39 -8.19 5.58
CA GLN A 137 18.83 -8.31 5.76
C GLN A 137 19.57 -8.11 4.45
N ALA A 138 20.79 -7.58 4.52
CA ALA A 138 21.64 -7.42 3.34
C ALA A 138 21.93 -8.79 2.69
N GLY A 139 21.78 -8.87 1.37
CA GLY A 139 22.07 -10.09 0.59
C GLY A 139 20.93 -11.12 0.54
N VAL A 140 19.86 -10.97 1.33
CA VAL A 140 18.70 -11.87 1.29
C VAL A 140 17.76 -11.49 0.15
N LYS A 141 17.44 -12.45 -0.73
CA LYS A 141 16.53 -12.26 -1.86
C LYS A 141 15.07 -12.38 -1.43
N GLY A 142 14.18 -11.88 -2.28
CA GLY A 142 12.76 -11.71 -1.95
C GLY A 142 12.00 -12.95 -1.50
N GLY A 143 12.31 -14.13 -2.04
CA GLY A 143 11.65 -15.39 -1.65
C GLY A 143 12.13 -15.96 -0.32
N ASP A 144 13.34 -15.59 0.10
CA ASP A 144 14.02 -16.16 1.27
C ASP A 144 13.86 -15.28 2.51
N ARG A 145 13.18 -14.13 2.38
CA ARG A 145 12.89 -13.24 3.51
C ARG A 145 12.10 -13.96 4.59
N GLU A 146 12.53 -13.79 5.83
CA GLU A 146 11.81 -14.29 7.00
C GLU A 146 10.64 -13.35 7.32
N ILE A 147 9.49 -13.93 7.70
CA ILE A 147 8.38 -13.16 8.23
C ILE A 147 8.81 -12.62 9.59
N ASN A 148 8.54 -11.35 9.86
CA ASN A 148 8.93 -10.73 11.11
C ASN A 148 8.10 -11.31 12.28
N PRO A 149 8.73 -11.92 13.31
CA PRO A 149 8.01 -12.43 14.47
C PRO A 149 7.21 -11.35 15.19
N LYS A 150 7.75 -10.12 15.28
CA LYS A 150 7.07 -8.98 15.91
C LYS A 150 5.80 -8.58 15.16
N PHE A 151 5.83 -8.62 13.83
CA PHE A 151 4.61 -8.43 13.02
C PHE A 151 3.59 -9.54 13.33
N THR A 152 4.04 -10.78 13.43
CA THR A 152 3.19 -11.94 13.72
C THR A 152 2.55 -11.86 15.11
N GLU A 153 3.22 -11.27 16.09
CA GLU A 153 2.65 -11.01 17.42
C GLU A 153 1.61 -9.89 17.37
N ILE A 154 1.91 -8.78 16.69
CA ILE A 154 1.00 -7.64 16.59
C ILE A 154 -0.29 -8.03 15.85
N ILE A 155 -0.18 -8.69 14.69
CA ILE A 155 -1.36 -9.02 13.87
C ILE A 155 -2.35 -9.94 14.59
N LYS A 156 -1.89 -10.75 15.56
CA LYS A 156 -2.77 -11.58 16.40
C LYS A 156 -3.75 -10.76 17.23
N ASN A 157 -3.37 -9.57 17.68
CA ASN A 157 -4.27 -8.65 18.41
C ASN A 157 -5.38 -8.09 17.51
N TYR A 158 -5.26 -8.27 16.20
CA TYR A 158 -6.18 -7.81 15.17
C TYR A 158 -6.86 -8.98 14.45
N SER A 159 -6.80 -10.19 15.02
CA SER A 159 -7.32 -11.40 14.37
C SER A 159 -8.82 -11.27 14.08
N LYS A 160 -9.22 -11.79 12.92
CA LYS A 160 -10.62 -11.89 12.51
C LYS A 160 -10.97 -13.34 12.23
N GLU A 161 -12.21 -13.71 12.54
CA GLU A 161 -12.74 -14.98 12.09
C GLU A 161 -12.86 -14.94 10.56
N ALA A 162 -12.26 -15.93 9.89
CA ALA A 162 -12.47 -16.12 8.46
C ALA A 162 -13.96 -16.35 8.24
N LYS A 163 -14.59 -15.53 7.40
CA LYS A 163 -16.00 -15.76 7.05
C LYS A 163 -16.08 -17.03 6.21
N GLU A 164 -16.60 -18.11 6.81
CA GLU A 164 -17.02 -19.28 6.05
C GLU A 164 -18.04 -18.83 4.98
N LYS A 165 -17.77 -19.20 3.72
CA LYS A 165 -18.69 -18.94 2.60
C LYS A 165 -19.70 -20.06 2.47
#